data_AF-A0A9W8TFX2-F1
#
_entry.id   AF-A0A9W8TFX2-F1
#
_cell.length_a   1.000
_cell.length_b   1.000
_cell.length_c   1.000
_cell.angle_alpha   90.00
_cell.angle_beta   90.00
_cell.angle_gamma   90.00
#
_symmetry.space_group_name_H-M   'P 1'
#
loop_
_entity.id
_entity.type
_entity.pdbx_description
1 polymer ?
#
loop_
_entity_poly.entity_id
_entity_poly.type
_entity_poly.pdbx_seq_one_letter_code
_entity_poly.pdbx_strand_id
1 'polypeptide(L)'
;MNYFKKARNHVQNAVSDARELAQQVQQDYKQFQGHADQPKTYHQQASNHHQLPVSPGYHQSQHSYPSPPTQHDSHGNVPGFANQTFNMSSMARTLPHDPSHYQEPARQINVPSYPTPPPEEPKQKHHTPPSPPVGCPGSKAVSVDLVQFYVFRPEFRDRVQISEDQFGICSACYAVLDPKLASYFQPLSAAEERHVDGPIRARQATFNCDLALPGVKALFFRECVAKQTMEPLLSFARGTMEWFSCGNSDMSISQPVEYYTVKAIEDMAVCKWCFERNIRGTAFEREFKLCGPRSDWTWMCDFGIGGYVYKAMLRELDGSGSQPPSITRFVENARRRITLPPCPGTGNTFPPPGNGERVFTYEAVGGKSGVFCQGCYWDRILGTSMEPFFNARTELGDEFRGQIGCDMTAAGSQFAMDVAIKTKNDEAWRRCMEGRGKFPPCVGILGVDEEDLQGQEQELNEWYYLKDHPNIEVCQWCYCTTVDLLGASALFSPITRPLHSGVVRMCFLSVPENLGADTSDRDDSENTLVWRGTILRNWLHQGYEKDGDFTAFTQAADPPEGNGTETRSTQRETRTRQP
;
A
#
# COMPACT_ATOMS: atom_id res chain seq x y z
N MET A 1 -18.38 -29.40 -27.93
CA MET A 1 -17.57 -30.57 -27.50
C MET A 1 -16.11 -30.53 -27.97
N ASN A 2 -15.80 -30.23 -29.25
CA ASN A 2 -14.41 -30.16 -29.73
C ASN A 2 -13.55 -29.02 -29.13
N TYR A 3 -14.17 -27.91 -28.71
CA TYR A 3 -13.46 -26.76 -28.13
C TYR A 3 -12.90 -27.08 -26.73
N PHE A 4 -13.70 -27.71 -25.86
CA PHE A 4 -13.27 -28.14 -24.53
C PHE A 4 -12.13 -29.18 -24.55
N LYS A 5 -12.12 -30.06 -25.56
CA LYS A 5 -11.04 -31.04 -25.73
C LYS A 5 -9.72 -30.36 -26.13
N LYS A 6 -9.79 -29.30 -26.94
CA LYS A 6 -8.62 -28.51 -27.34
C LYS A 6 -8.07 -27.69 -26.17
N ALA A 7 -8.95 -27.04 -25.40
CA ALA A 7 -8.56 -26.29 -24.19
C ALA A 7 -7.92 -27.20 -23.13
N ARG A 8 -8.51 -28.38 -22.87
CA ARG A 8 -7.95 -29.37 -21.94
C ARG A 8 -6.56 -29.85 -22.37
N ASN A 9 -6.33 -30.09 -23.66
CA ASN A 9 -5.02 -30.49 -24.17
C ASN A 9 -3.98 -29.36 -24.03
N HIS A 10 -4.37 -28.09 -24.24
CA HIS A 10 -3.47 -26.95 -24.02
C HIS A 10 -3.06 -26.82 -22.54
N VAL A 11 -4.01 -26.97 -21.62
CA VAL A 11 -3.72 -26.93 -20.17
C VAL A 11 -2.83 -28.10 -19.77
N GLN A 12 -3.08 -29.30 -20.28
CA GLN A 12 -2.23 -30.48 -19.98
C GLN A 12 -0.80 -30.32 -20.49
N ASN A 13 -0.61 -29.73 -21.68
CA ASN A 13 0.72 -29.45 -22.20
C ASN A 13 1.44 -28.38 -21.37
N ALA A 14 0.75 -27.29 -21.02
CA ALA A 14 1.32 -26.23 -20.20
C ALA A 14 1.76 -26.74 -18.80
N VAL A 15 0.97 -27.63 -18.19
CA VAL A 15 1.32 -28.28 -16.91
C VAL A 15 2.53 -29.22 -17.06
N SER A 16 2.70 -29.87 -18.21
CA SER A 16 3.86 -30.71 -18.50
C SER A 16 5.13 -29.87 -18.63
N ASP A 17 5.07 -28.78 -19.40
CA ASP A 17 6.20 -27.88 -19.63
C ASP A 17 6.66 -27.21 -18.32
N ALA A 18 5.71 -26.82 -17.46
CA ALA A 18 6.00 -26.26 -16.14
C ALA A 18 6.71 -27.27 -15.23
N ARG A 19 6.35 -28.56 -15.29
CA ARG A 19 7.02 -29.62 -14.51
C ARG A 19 8.44 -29.88 -15.00
N GLU A 20 8.68 -29.87 -16.31
CA GLU A 20 10.02 -30.03 -16.88
C GLU A 20 10.92 -28.85 -16.47
N LEU A 21 10.41 -27.62 -16.52
CA LEU A 21 11.15 -26.44 -16.09
C LEU A 21 11.50 -26.48 -14.59
N ALA A 22 10.55 -26.89 -13.74
CA ALA A 22 10.81 -27.03 -12.31
C ALA A 22 11.88 -28.10 -12.01
N GLN A 23 11.89 -29.21 -12.76
CA GLN A 23 12.93 -30.22 -12.64
C GLN A 23 14.31 -29.70 -13.08
N GLN A 24 14.37 -28.90 -14.14
CA GLN A 24 15.61 -28.28 -14.61
C GLN A 24 16.19 -27.33 -13.55
N VAL A 25 15.36 -26.43 -13.00
CA VAL A 25 15.78 -25.49 -11.93
C VAL A 25 16.31 -26.25 -10.71
N GLN A 26 15.68 -27.37 -10.34
CA GLN A 26 16.14 -28.19 -9.22
C GLN A 26 17.46 -28.91 -9.52
N GLN A 27 17.74 -29.29 -10.78
CA GLN A 27 19.03 -29.83 -11.19
C GLN A 27 20.13 -28.78 -11.17
N ASP A 28 19.86 -27.58 -11.70
CA ASP A 28 20.80 -26.46 -11.72
C ASP A 28 21.17 -26.03 -10.29
N TYR A 29 20.19 -26.01 -9.37
CA TYR A 29 20.43 -25.71 -7.96
C TYR A 29 21.34 -26.74 -7.28
N LYS A 30 21.16 -28.04 -7.56
CA LYS A 30 22.04 -29.10 -7.06
C LYS A 30 23.46 -28.97 -7.62
N GLN A 31 23.60 -28.58 -8.88
CA GLN A 31 24.90 -28.35 -9.51
C GLN A 31 25.62 -27.15 -8.89
N PHE A 32 24.88 -26.09 -8.54
CA PHE A 32 25.43 -24.92 -7.85
C PHE A 32 25.92 -25.25 -6.44
N GLN A 33 25.17 -26.05 -5.67
CA GLN A 33 25.58 -26.49 -4.33
C GLN A 33 26.86 -27.34 -4.35
N GLY A 34 27.10 -28.13 -5.40
CA GLY A 34 28.32 -28.93 -5.56
C GLY A 34 29.61 -28.12 -5.74
N HIS A 35 29.52 -26.81 -6.06
CA HIS A 35 30.68 -25.93 -6.23
C HIS A 35 31.01 -25.08 -5.00
N ALA A 36 30.18 -25.09 -3.95
CA ALA A 36 30.37 -24.27 -2.76
C ALA A 36 31.37 -24.85 -1.73
N ASP A 37 31.75 -26.12 -1.85
CA ASP A 37 32.58 -26.83 -0.85
C ASP A 37 34.10 -26.85 -1.14
N GLN A 38 34.61 -25.95 -1.98
CA GLN A 38 36.07 -25.77 -2.12
C GLN A 38 36.58 -24.60 -1.27
N PRO A 39 37.24 -24.84 -0.11
CA PRO A 39 37.85 -23.78 0.67
C PRO A 39 39.06 -23.21 -0.07
N LYS A 40 38.93 -21.98 -0.58
CA LYS A 40 40.08 -21.18 -1.02
C LYS A 40 40.81 -20.66 0.21
N THR A 41 41.96 -21.27 0.51
CA THR A 41 42.91 -20.79 1.51
C THR A 41 43.56 -19.48 1.04
N TYR A 42 43.14 -18.36 1.62
CA TYR A 42 43.88 -17.10 1.55
C TYR A 42 44.65 -16.89 2.86
N HIS A 43 45.98 -16.85 2.74
CA HIS A 43 46.88 -16.39 3.80
C HIS A 43 46.70 -14.89 4.03
N GLN A 44 46.48 -14.47 5.29
CA GLN A 44 46.78 -13.11 5.71
C GLN A 44 47.40 -13.09 7.11
N GLN A 45 48.48 -12.34 7.20
CA GLN A 45 49.42 -12.26 8.32
C GLN A 45 48.84 -11.50 9.52
N ALA A 46 49.31 -11.92 10.69
CA ALA A 46 48.93 -11.45 12.01
C ALA A 46 49.30 -9.99 12.29
N SER A 47 48.48 -9.32 13.10
CA SER A 47 48.88 -8.20 13.95
C SER A 47 48.13 -8.32 15.27
N ASN A 48 48.90 -8.49 16.34
CA ASN A 48 48.46 -8.60 17.74
C ASN A 48 47.76 -7.31 18.20
N HIS A 49 46.66 -7.41 18.95
CA HIS A 49 46.46 -6.65 20.18
C HIS A 49 45.25 -7.13 21.02
N HIS A 50 45.57 -7.38 22.30
CA HIS A 50 44.77 -7.31 23.54
C HIS A 50 43.46 -8.11 23.71
N GLN A 51 43.60 -9.15 24.54
CA GLN A 51 42.53 -9.81 25.29
C GLN A 51 42.04 -8.92 26.45
N LEU A 52 40.72 -8.82 26.60
CA LEU A 52 40.02 -8.44 27.83
C LEU A 52 38.87 -9.43 28.07
N PRO A 53 38.41 -9.59 29.33
CA PRO A 53 37.94 -10.88 29.83
C PRO A 53 36.45 -11.17 29.59
N VAL A 54 36.20 -12.48 29.49
CA VAL A 54 34.91 -13.14 29.43
C VAL A 54 34.08 -12.83 30.68
N SER A 55 32.85 -12.35 30.49
CA SER A 55 31.79 -12.39 31.51
C SER A 55 30.73 -13.44 31.12
N PRO A 56 30.17 -14.17 32.09
CA PRO A 56 29.31 -15.33 31.83
C PRO A 56 27.81 -14.98 31.78
N GLY A 57 27.08 -15.71 30.93
CA GLY A 57 25.67 -16.05 31.12
C GLY A 57 24.64 -15.08 30.54
N TYR A 58 24.30 -15.24 29.27
CA TYR A 58 23.03 -14.77 28.71
C TYR A 58 22.16 -15.96 28.33
N HIS A 59 20.95 -16.01 28.90
CA HIS A 59 19.87 -16.90 28.50
C HIS A 59 19.47 -16.57 27.05
N GLN A 60 19.66 -17.54 26.15
CA GLN A 60 19.06 -17.52 24.82
C GLN A 60 17.56 -17.76 24.95
N SER A 61 16.73 -16.75 24.68
CA SER A 61 15.37 -16.96 24.19
C SER A 61 15.46 -17.34 22.71
N GLN A 62 15.62 -18.64 22.44
CA GLN A 62 15.47 -19.19 21.10
C GLN A 62 13.98 -19.15 20.72
N HIS A 63 13.54 -18.05 20.10
CA HIS A 63 12.34 -18.11 19.26
C HIS A 63 12.79 -18.54 17.87
N SER A 64 12.99 -19.85 17.72
CA SER A 64 13.08 -20.47 16.40
C SER A 64 11.71 -20.31 15.73
N TYR A 65 11.62 -19.42 14.75
CA TYR A 65 10.44 -19.34 13.91
C TYR A 65 10.33 -20.66 13.13
N PRO A 66 9.21 -21.39 13.21
CA PRO A 66 8.96 -22.45 12.25
C PRO A 66 8.85 -21.80 10.87
N SER A 67 9.62 -22.31 9.90
CA SER A 67 9.39 -21.99 8.50
C SER A 67 7.91 -22.27 8.18
N PRO A 68 7.22 -21.38 7.43
CA PRO A 68 5.89 -21.69 6.96
C PRO A 68 5.93 -23.04 6.21
N PRO A 69 4.94 -23.92 6.39
CA PRO A 69 4.92 -25.19 5.70
C PRO A 69 4.98 -24.93 4.20
N THR A 70 5.97 -25.52 3.54
CA THR A 70 6.06 -25.56 2.07
C THR A 70 4.78 -26.22 1.57
N GLN A 71 3.88 -25.44 0.98
CA GLN A 71 2.67 -25.97 0.35
C GLN A 71 3.09 -26.85 -0.81
N HIS A 72 2.81 -28.15 -0.69
CA HIS A 72 2.78 -29.06 -1.83
C HIS A 72 1.57 -28.71 -2.68
N ASP A 73 1.81 -28.36 -3.96
CA ASP A 73 0.77 -28.19 -4.97
C ASP A 73 -0.14 -29.40 -5.04
N SER A 74 -1.28 -29.29 -4.38
CA SER A 74 -2.40 -30.21 -4.51
C SER A 74 -3.59 -29.35 -4.93
N HIS A 75 -3.86 -29.36 -6.23
CA HIS A 75 -5.12 -28.89 -6.82
C HIS A 75 -6.26 -29.78 -6.30
N GLY A 76 -6.70 -29.53 -5.07
CA GLY A 76 -8.02 -29.86 -4.58
C GLY A 76 -8.84 -28.58 -4.53
N ASN A 77 -10.07 -28.61 -5.03
CA ASN A 77 -11.06 -27.58 -4.75
C ASN A 77 -11.20 -27.46 -3.22
N VAL A 78 -10.51 -26.50 -2.63
CA VAL A 78 -10.77 -26.05 -1.26
C VAL A 78 -12.06 -25.23 -1.33
N PRO A 79 -13.15 -25.61 -0.64
CA PRO A 79 -14.32 -24.75 -0.55
C PRO A 79 -13.88 -23.40 0.03
N GLY A 80 -14.22 -22.31 -0.65
CA GLY A 80 -13.84 -20.96 -0.26
C GLY A 80 -14.19 -20.72 1.21
N PHE A 81 -13.17 -20.49 2.04
CA PHE A 81 -13.36 -19.99 3.38
C PHE A 81 -13.88 -18.56 3.26
N ALA A 82 -15.20 -18.39 3.36
CA ALA A 82 -15.77 -17.10 3.71
C ALA A 82 -15.11 -16.66 5.02
N ASN A 83 -14.42 -15.52 5.02
CA ASN A 83 -13.94 -14.89 6.24
C ASN A 83 -15.18 -14.58 7.09
N GLN A 84 -15.49 -15.43 8.07
CA GLN A 84 -16.57 -15.17 9.00
C GLN A 84 -16.18 -13.94 9.83
N THR A 85 -16.72 -12.77 9.47
CA THR A 85 -16.77 -11.65 10.41
C THR A 85 -17.75 -12.02 11.50
N PHE A 86 -17.24 -12.54 12.61
CA PHE A 86 -18.06 -12.83 13.77
C PHE A 86 -18.63 -11.54 14.34
N ASN A 87 -19.93 -11.54 14.64
CA ASN A 87 -20.54 -10.49 15.43
C ASN A 87 -20.06 -10.61 16.88
N MET A 88 -19.09 -9.76 17.24
CA MET A 88 -18.40 -9.75 18.55
C MET A 88 -19.25 -9.22 19.71
N SER A 89 -20.55 -8.92 19.50
CA SER A 89 -21.47 -8.49 20.56
C SER A 89 -21.56 -9.48 21.75
N SER A 90 -21.13 -10.73 21.58
CA SER A 90 -21.07 -11.75 22.63
C SER A 90 -19.88 -11.60 23.59
N MET A 91 -18.75 -11.02 23.17
CA MET A 91 -17.57 -10.82 24.04
C MET A 91 -17.76 -9.73 25.09
N ALA A 92 -18.63 -8.75 24.85
CA ALA A 92 -18.84 -7.60 25.73
C ALA A 92 -19.58 -7.93 27.05
N ARG A 93 -19.86 -9.21 27.36
CA ARG A 93 -20.72 -9.62 28.49
C ARG A 93 -20.02 -9.89 29.83
N THR A 94 -18.72 -9.64 29.99
CA THR A 94 -17.98 -9.99 31.23
C THR A 94 -17.41 -8.82 32.02
N LEU A 95 -17.82 -7.56 31.78
CA LEU A 95 -17.43 -6.43 32.62
C LEU A 95 -18.66 -5.63 33.10
N PRO A 96 -18.83 -5.42 34.43
CA PRO A 96 -19.87 -4.54 34.94
C PRO A 96 -19.44 -3.08 34.72
N HIS A 97 -20.00 -2.44 33.70
CA HIS A 97 -19.92 -0.99 33.52
C HIS A 97 -21.23 -0.33 33.98
N ASP A 98 -21.11 0.50 35.01
CA ASP A 98 -22.14 1.38 35.55
C ASP A 98 -22.28 2.63 34.64
N PRO A 99 -23.43 2.86 33.97
CA PRO A 99 -23.63 4.02 33.12
C PRO A 99 -24.49 5.06 33.84
N SER A 100 -23.86 6.03 34.49
CA SER A 100 -24.55 7.26 34.89
C SER A 100 -23.76 8.50 34.48
N HIS A 101 -24.49 9.44 33.86
CA HIS A 101 -24.13 10.81 33.51
C HIS A 101 -23.18 11.05 32.34
N TYR A 102 -23.73 11.28 31.15
CA TYR A 102 -23.49 12.49 30.34
C TYR A 102 -24.68 12.68 29.38
N GLN A 103 -25.53 13.67 29.64
CA GLN A 103 -26.50 14.21 28.68
C GLN A 103 -26.13 15.69 28.49
N GLU A 104 -25.71 16.04 27.28
CA GLU A 104 -25.45 17.43 26.87
C GLU A 104 -26.56 17.86 25.89
N PRO A 105 -27.26 18.99 26.10
CA PRO A 105 -28.37 19.39 25.25
C PRO A 105 -27.89 20.11 23.98
N ALA A 106 -28.32 19.60 22.83
CA ALA A 106 -28.09 20.22 21.52
C ALA A 106 -28.79 21.59 21.41
N ARG A 107 -28.01 22.64 21.11
CA ARG A 107 -28.52 23.96 20.69
C ARG A 107 -28.73 23.97 19.18
N GLN A 108 -29.97 24.18 18.74
CA GLN A 108 -30.31 24.51 17.35
C GLN A 108 -29.91 25.96 17.05
N ILE A 109 -29.07 26.17 16.04
CA ILE A 109 -28.73 27.49 15.48
C ILE A 109 -29.51 27.64 14.17
N ASN A 110 -30.45 28.59 14.13
CA ASN A 110 -31.12 29.02 12.89
C ASN A 110 -30.15 29.89 12.08
N VAL A 111 -29.86 29.49 10.84
CA VAL A 111 -29.07 30.26 9.87
C VAL A 111 -30.02 31.05 8.96
N PRO A 112 -29.87 32.38 8.81
CA PRO A 112 -30.65 33.17 7.85
C PRO A 112 -30.22 32.90 6.41
N SER A 113 -31.20 32.79 5.52
CA SER A 113 -31.03 32.71 4.07
C SER A 113 -30.58 34.05 3.48
N TYR A 114 -29.49 34.03 2.69
CA TYR A 114 -29.03 35.19 1.93
C TYR A 114 -29.61 35.20 0.51
N PRO A 115 -29.88 36.38 -0.07
CA PRO A 115 -30.40 36.53 -1.43
C PRO A 115 -29.38 36.15 -2.51
N THR A 116 -29.90 35.58 -3.58
CA THR A 116 -29.17 35.13 -4.78
C THR A 116 -28.52 36.31 -5.51
N PRO A 117 -27.23 36.24 -5.88
CA PRO A 117 -26.58 37.27 -6.68
C PRO A 117 -27.01 37.19 -8.17
N PRO A 118 -26.98 38.33 -8.90
CA PRO A 118 -27.33 38.38 -10.32
C PRO A 118 -26.26 37.71 -11.22
N PRO A 119 -26.59 37.41 -12.49
CA PRO A 119 -25.74 36.63 -13.39
C PRO A 119 -24.48 37.41 -13.77
N GLU A 120 -23.30 36.81 -13.61
CA GLU A 120 -22.02 37.38 -14.07
C GLU A 120 -21.85 37.25 -15.59
N GLU A 121 -21.36 38.33 -16.20
CA GLU A 121 -20.85 38.37 -17.58
C GLU A 121 -19.61 37.47 -17.77
N PRO A 122 -19.34 36.99 -19.00
CA PRO A 122 -18.26 36.04 -19.29
C PRO A 122 -16.88 36.68 -19.09
N LYS A 123 -16.24 36.39 -17.96
CA LYS A 123 -14.85 36.75 -17.68
C LYS A 123 -13.89 35.89 -18.49
N GLN A 124 -12.94 36.56 -19.14
CA GLN A 124 -11.75 35.97 -19.74
C GLN A 124 -11.06 35.00 -18.76
N LYS A 125 -10.54 33.88 -19.27
CA LYS A 125 -9.76 32.86 -18.53
C LYS A 125 -8.52 33.49 -17.88
N HIS A 126 -8.70 34.14 -16.74
CA HIS A 126 -7.61 34.39 -15.81
C HIS A 126 -7.26 33.07 -15.15
N HIS A 127 -5.99 32.68 -15.23
CA HIS A 127 -5.42 31.58 -14.46
C HIS A 127 -5.87 31.71 -13.01
N THR A 128 -6.66 30.74 -12.55
CA THR A 128 -7.15 30.66 -11.18
C THR A 128 -5.95 30.81 -10.25
N PRO A 129 -5.99 31.72 -9.26
CA PRO A 129 -4.91 31.83 -8.29
C PRO A 129 -4.72 30.47 -7.61
N PRO A 130 -3.47 30.06 -7.32
CA PRO A 130 -3.21 28.78 -6.69
C PRO A 130 -4.00 28.70 -5.38
N SER A 131 -4.63 27.54 -5.17
CA SER A 131 -5.28 27.12 -3.93
C SER A 131 -4.43 27.50 -2.70
N PRO A 132 -5.04 27.71 -1.51
CA PRO A 132 -4.29 28.02 -0.30
C PRO A 132 -3.08 27.08 -0.14
N PRO A 133 -1.93 27.58 0.38
CA PRO A 133 -0.69 26.84 0.38
C PRO A 133 -0.87 25.51 1.09
N VAL A 134 -0.92 24.43 0.31
CA VAL A 134 -0.91 23.07 0.83
C VAL A 134 0.39 22.91 1.60
N GLY A 135 0.30 22.47 2.86
CA GLY A 135 1.48 22.20 3.68
C GLY A 135 2.39 21.17 3.02
N CYS A 136 3.64 21.08 3.50
CA CYS A 136 4.56 20.06 2.99
C CYS A 136 3.95 18.66 3.18
N PRO A 137 3.85 17.82 2.13
CA PRO A 137 3.28 16.47 2.23
C PRO A 137 4.20 15.49 2.98
N GLY A 138 5.43 15.90 3.29
CA GLY A 138 6.38 15.06 4.02
C GLY A 138 6.80 13.84 3.20
N SER A 139 6.78 12.68 3.85
CA SER A 139 7.05 11.38 3.24
C SER A 139 5.84 10.74 2.56
N LYS A 140 4.68 11.43 2.53
CA LYS A 140 3.49 10.95 1.83
C LYS A 140 3.59 11.27 0.34
N ALA A 141 3.38 10.26 -0.49
CA ALA A 141 3.33 10.43 -1.93
C ALA A 141 2.03 11.17 -2.27
N VAL A 142 2.13 12.29 -2.96
CA VAL A 142 0.98 13.09 -3.40
C VAL A 142 1.09 13.43 -4.87
N SER A 143 -0.05 13.53 -5.53
CA SER A 143 -0.13 13.89 -6.95
C SER A 143 0.43 15.30 -7.20
N VAL A 144 1.14 15.47 -8.33
CA VAL A 144 1.61 16.77 -8.84
C VAL A 144 0.47 17.75 -9.15
N ASP A 145 -0.76 17.25 -9.31
CA ASP A 145 -1.95 18.08 -9.49
C ASP A 145 -2.41 18.79 -8.20
N LEU A 146 -2.06 18.22 -7.05
CA LEU A 146 -2.46 18.72 -5.73
C LEU A 146 -1.37 19.61 -5.13
N VAL A 147 -0.11 19.26 -5.38
CA VAL A 147 1.06 19.95 -4.84
C VAL A 147 2.04 20.19 -5.98
N GLN A 148 2.39 21.45 -6.20
CA GLN A 148 3.48 21.77 -7.12
C GLN A 148 4.80 21.26 -6.54
N PHE A 149 5.48 20.40 -7.30
CA PHE A 149 6.83 19.96 -7.00
C PHE A 149 7.88 20.71 -7.82
N TYR A 150 9.09 20.77 -7.29
CA TYR A 150 10.26 21.30 -7.93
C TYR A 150 11.32 20.20 -7.99
N VAL A 151 11.88 20.00 -9.16
CA VAL A 151 12.89 18.98 -9.47
C VAL A 151 14.16 19.67 -9.92
N PHE A 152 15.30 18.99 -9.82
CA PHE A 152 16.55 19.56 -10.33
C PHE A 152 16.43 19.91 -11.81
N ARG A 153 17.01 21.04 -12.23
CA ARG A 153 17.05 21.43 -13.64
C ARG A 153 17.85 20.40 -14.46
N PRO A 154 17.51 20.20 -15.75
CA PRO A 154 18.16 19.21 -16.61
C PRO A 154 19.68 19.27 -16.57
N GLU A 155 20.29 20.46 -16.63
CA GLU A 155 21.74 20.62 -16.63
C GLU A 155 22.44 20.04 -15.37
N PHE A 156 21.74 19.99 -14.23
CA PHE A 156 22.27 19.41 -13.01
C PHE A 156 21.99 17.91 -12.92
N ARG A 157 20.82 17.47 -13.38
CA ARG A 157 20.42 16.06 -13.39
C ARG A 157 21.27 15.24 -14.35
N ASP A 158 21.44 15.72 -15.58
CA ASP A 158 22.16 15.03 -16.64
C ASP A 158 23.63 14.80 -16.24
N ARG A 159 24.21 15.75 -15.51
CA ARG A 159 25.58 15.65 -14.98
C ARG A 159 25.77 14.50 -13.99
N VAL A 160 24.74 14.15 -13.22
CA VAL A 160 24.78 13.03 -12.25
C VAL A 160 23.94 11.83 -12.68
N GLN A 161 23.41 11.86 -13.91
CA GLN A 161 22.63 10.80 -14.55
C GLN A 161 21.37 10.37 -13.77
N ILE A 162 20.69 11.30 -13.10
CA ILE A 162 19.43 11.01 -12.38
C ILE A 162 18.21 11.35 -13.25
N SER A 163 17.13 10.57 -13.14
CA SER A 163 15.84 10.88 -13.76
C SER A 163 15.07 11.95 -12.99
N GLU A 164 14.08 12.55 -13.64
CA GLU A 164 13.25 13.64 -13.09
C GLU A 164 12.48 13.25 -11.81
N ASP A 165 12.12 11.97 -11.69
CA ASP A 165 11.34 11.40 -10.59
C ASP A 165 12.15 10.97 -9.37
N GLN A 166 13.49 11.08 -9.40
CA GLN A 166 14.36 10.61 -8.31
C GLN A 166 14.41 11.57 -7.11
N PHE A 167 14.21 12.87 -7.34
CA PHE A 167 14.30 13.86 -6.28
C PHE A 167 13.35 15.02 -6.51
N GLY A 168 12.40 15.20 -5.59
CA GLY A 168 11.40 16.26 -5.65
C GLY A 168 11.26 16.99 -4.32
N ILE A 169 11.08 18.31 -4.39
CA ILE A 169 10.73 19.14 -3.23
C ILE A 169 9.39 19.83 -3.47
N CYS A 170 8.51 19.82 -2.48
CA CYS A 170 7.21 20.50 -2.61
C CYS A 170 7.38 22.03 -2.61
N SER A 171 6.37 22.73 -3.12
CA SER A 171 6.31 24.19 -3.16
C SER A 171 6.54 24.86 -1.81
N ALA A 172 6.03 24.29 -0.71
CA ALA A 172 6.25 24.81 0.64
C ALA A 172 7.74 24.77 1.05
N CYS A 173 8.44 23.68 0.73
CA CYS A 173 9.87 23.55 1.01
C CYS A 173 10.73 24.35 0.03
N TYR A 174 10.31 24.52 -1.23
CA TYR A 174 10.98 25.36 -2.21
C TYR A 174 10.94 26.85 -1.81
N ALA A 175 9.78 27.33 -1.34
CA ALA A 175 9.56 28.74 -1.01
C ALA A 175 10.48 29.29 0.10
N VAL A 176 11.08 28.41 0.91
CA VAL A 176 11.99 28.79 2.00
C VAL A 176 13.47 28.66 1.63
N LEU A 177 13.80 28.31 0.38
CA LEU A 177 15.18 28.21 -0.07
C LEU A 177 15.80 29.59 -0.34
N ASP A 178 17.10 29.69 -0.08
CA ASP A 178 17.90 30.82 -0.58
C ASP A 178 17.82 30.88 -2.12
N PRO A 179 17.69 32.07 -2.75
CA PRO A 179 17.57 32.21 -4.20
C PRO A 179 18.67 31.49 -4.99
N LYS A 180 19.91 31.45 -4.48
CA LYS A 180 21.01 30.73 -5.13
C LYS A 180 20.78 29.23 -5.13
N LEU A 181 20.31 28.65 -4.03
CA LEU A 181 19.98 27.23 -3.94
C LEU A 181 18.70 26.89 -4.73
N ALA A 182 17.71 27.78 -4.70
CA ALA A 182 16.47 27.65 -5.46
C ALA A 182 16.72 27.60 -6.98
N SER A 183 17.77 28.27 -7.48
CA SER A 183 18.13 28.31 -8.90
C SER A 183 18.53 26.94 -9.50
N TYR A 184 18.80 25.94 -8.65
CA TYR A 184 19.09 24.56 -9.08
C TYR A 184 17.84 23.78 -9.46
N PHE A 185 16.66 24.28 -9.12
CA PHE A 185 15.39 23.61 -9.39
C PHE A 185 14.58 24.35 -10.45
N GLN A 186 13.70 23.59 -11.09
CA GLN A 186 12.61 24.09 -11.90
C GLN A 186 11.29 23.51 -11.40
N PRO A 187 10.16 24.20 -11.59
CA PRO A 187 8.87 23.58 -11.36
C PRO A 187 8.78 22.34 -12.23
N LEU A 188 8.40 21.23 -11.62
CA LEU A 188 7.98 20.06 -12.37
C LEU A 188 6.72 20.45 -13.12
N SER A 189 6.80 20.55 -14.44
CA SER A 189 5.59 20.66 -15.25
C SER A 189 4.76 19.43 -14.94
N ALA A 190 3.52 19.62 -14.44
CA ALA A 190 2.50 18.59 -14.62
C ALA A 190 2.59 18.25 -16.10
N ALA A 191 3.07 17.04 -16.42
CA ALA A 191 3.47 16.70 -17.78
C ALA A 191 2.30 17.14 -18.66
N GLU A 192 2.51 18.14 -19.53
CA GLU A 192 1.47 18.53 -20.46
C GLU A 192 1.05 17.23 -21.14
N GLU A 193 -0.24 16.89 -21.07
CA GLU A 193 -0.86 15.69 -21.62
C GLU A 193 -0.72 15.63 -23.14
N ARG A 194 0.51 15.64 -23.66
CA ARG A 194 0.82 15.73 -25.08
C ARG A 194 1.46 14.45 -25.53
N HIS A 195 0.61 13.44 -25.64
CA HIS A 195 0.57 12.69 -26.88
C HIS A 195 -0.89 12.60 -27.34
N VAL A 196 -1.24 13.40 -28.35
CA VAL A 196 -2.55 13.37 -29.04
C VAL A 196 -2.86 11.98 -29.61
N ASP A 197 -1.84 11.13 -29.81
CA ASP A 197 -1.97 9.78 -30.37
C ASP A 197 -1.41 8.66 -29.47
N GLY A 198 -1.01 8.98 -28.23
CA GLY A 198 -0.43 8.01 -27.30
C GLY A 198 -1.46 7.54 -26.27
N PRO A 199 -1.41 6.30 -25.77
CA PRO A 199 -2.22 5.92 -24.63
C PRO A 199 -1.91 6.90 -23.50
N ILE A 200 -2.97 7.51 -22.93
CA ILE A 200 -2.87 8.36 -21.74
C ILE A 200 -2.03 7.56 -20.73
N ARG A 201 -0.75 7.91 -20.59
CA ARG A 201 0.11 7.32 -19.58
C ARG A 201 -0.39 7.93 -18.29
N ALA A 202 -1.41 7.30 -17.70
CA ALA A 202 -1.90 7.56 -16.35
C ALA A 202 -0.85 7.18 -15.28
N ARG A 203 0.45 7.29 -15.58
CA ARG A 203 1.47 7.50 -14.57
C ARG A 203 1.33 8.94 -14.12
N GLN A 204 0.29 9.17 -13.32
CA GLN A 204 0.26 10.36 -12.48
C GLN A 204 1.50 10.29 -11.61
N ALA A 205 2.43 11.21 -11.85
CA ALA A 205 3.65 11.23 -11.10
C ALA A 205 3.29 11.66 -9.67
N THR A 206 3.35 10.72 -8.73
CA THR A 206 3.23 11.04 -7.31
C THR A 206 4.62 11.26 -6.76
N PHE A 207 4.81 12.34 -6.00
CA PHE A 207 6.07 12.65 -5.38
C PHE A 207 5.93 12.71 -3.86
N ASN A 208 7.01 12.30 -3.19
CA ASN A 208 7.26 12.66 -1.80
C ASN A 208 8.05 13.98 -1.80
N CYS A 209 8.01 14.74 -0.70
CA CYS A 209 8.94 15.85 -0.54
C CYS A 209 10.24 15.34 0.09
N ASP A 210 11.28 15.10 -0.71
CA ASP A 210 12.55 14.54 -0.21
C ASP A 210 13.23 15.43 0.83
N LEU A 211 13.09 16.76 0.70
CA LEU A 211 13.64 17.71 1.68
C LEU A 211 12.93 17.68 3.05
N ALA A 212 11.78 17.00 3.14
CA ALA A 212 11.11 16.79 4.41
C ALA A 212 11.68 15.60 5.19
N LEU A 213 12.49 14.76 4.55
CA LEU A 213 13.08 13.59 5.20
C LEU A 213 14.22 14.02 6.12
N PRO A 214 14.30 13.52 7.37
CA PRO A 214 15.25 14.05 8.35
C PRO A 214 16.72 14.01 7.91
N GLY A 215 17.15 12.92 7.26
CA GLY A 215 18.53 12.78 6.79
C GLY A 215 18.85 13.73 5.63
N VAL A 216 17.94 13.85 4.67
CA VAL A 216 18.06 14.79 3.53
C VAL A 216 18.06 16.23 4.02
N LYS A 217 17.18 16.56 4.97
CA LYS A 217 17.11 17.88 5.63
C LYS A 217 18.41 18.20 6.37
N ALA A 218 18.95 17.24 7.13
CA ALA A 218 20.22 17.40 7.83
C ALA A 218 21.38 17.64 6.85
N LEU A 219 21.45 16.86 5.77
CA LEU A 219 22.43 17.03 4.69
C LEU A 219 22.31 18.41 4.04
N PHE A 220 21.09 18.86 3.77
CA PHE A 220 20.82 20.18 3.20
C PHE A 220 21.35 21.31 4.10
N PHE A 221 20.96 21.36 5.37
CA PHE A 221 21.39 22.45 6.25
C PHE A 221 22.89 22.40 6.55
N ARG A 222 23.46 21.22 6.79
CA ARG A 222 24.86 21.06 7.16
C ARG A 222 25.81 21.34 6.00
N GLU A 223 25.44 20.93 4.79
CA GLU A 223 26.35 20.95 3.65
C GLU A 223 25.91 21.88 2.53
N CYS A 224 24.63 21.89 2.16
CA CYS A 224 24.17 22.69 1.03
C CYS A 224 24.10 24.18 1.38
N VAL A 225 23.46 24.50 2.51
CA VAL A 225 23.35 25.90 2.99
C VAL A 225 24.72 26.45 3.38
N ALA A 226 25.51 25.68 4.15
CA ALA A 226 26.81 26.12 4.63
C ALA A 226 27.82 26.38 3.50
N LYS A 227 27.80 25.55 2.45
CA LYS A 227 28.72 25.65 1.30
C LYS A 227 28.11 26.37 0.09
N GLN A 228 26.84 26.79 0.18
CA GLN A 228 26.09 27.46 -0.89
C GLN A 228 26.12 26.68 -2.22
N THR A 229 25.83 25.38 -2.14
CA THR A 229 25.87 24.42 -3.27
C THR A 229 24.85 23.30 -3.10
N MET A 230 24.43 22.66 -4.19
CA MET A 230 23.52 21.51 -4.18
C MET A 230 24.18 20.17 -4.49
N GLU A 231 25.51 20.14 -4.66
CA GLU A 231 26.25 18.89 -4.92
C GLU A 231 25.96 17.77 -3.91
N PRO A 232 25.83 18.02 -2.59
CA PRO A 232 25.52 16.95 -1.65
C PRO A 232 24.16 16.29 -1.93
N LEU A 233 23.13 17.06 -2.28
CA LEU A 233 21.81 16.52 -2.60
C LEU A 233 21.76 15.83 -3.97
N LEU A 234 22.49 16.34 -4.97
CA LEU A 234 22.67 15.64 -6.25
C LEU A 234 23.40 14.30 -6.07
N SER A 235 24.43 14.26 -5.23
CA SER A 235 25.16 13.03 -4.89
C SER A 235 24.23 12.03 -4.20
N PHE A 236 23.40 12.52 -3.28
CA PHE A 236 22.39 11.71 -2.61
C PHE A 236 21.36 11.14 -3.59
N ALA A 237 20.79 11.96 -4.48
CA ALA A 237 19.81 11.53 -5.47
C ALA A 237 20.38 10.52 -6.48
N ARG A 238 21.69 10.60 -6.77
CA ARG A 238 22.37 9.56 -7.54
C ARG A 238 22.47 8.26 -6.74
N GLY A 239 22.85 8.35 -5.46
CA GLY A 239 22.95 7.21 -4.57
C GLY A 239 21.63 6.45 -4.44
N THR A 240 20.47 7.12 -4.45
CA THR A 240 19.16 6.45 -4.37
C THR A 240 18.86 5.50 -5.53
N MET A 241 19.50 5.68 -6.70
CA MET A 241 19.39 4.73 -7.82
C MET A 241 20.24 3.46 -7.60
N GLU A 242 21.30 3.57 -6.81
CA GLU A 242 22.19 2.45 -6.48
C GLU A 242 21.67 1.66 -5.27
N TRP A 243 20.78 2.25 -4.48
CA TRP A 243 20.22 1.62 -3.29
C TRP A 243 18.85 0.99 -3.58
N PHE A 244 18.66 -0.24 -3.13
CA PHE A 244 17.36 -0.90 -3.20
C PHE A 244 16.32 -0.13 -2.37
N SER A 245 15.22 0.26 -3.02
CA SER A 245 14.10 0.91 -2.34
C SER A 245 13.54 -0.01 -1.26
N CYS A 246 13.35 0.52 -0.06
CA CYS A 246 12.70 -0.22 1.01
C CYS A 246 11.21 -0.35 0.71
N GLY A 247 10.70 -1.53 0.36
CA GLY A 247 9.25 -1.76 0.39
C GLY A 247 8.57 -2.56 -0.71
N ASN A 248 9.28 -3.34 -1.54
CA ASN A 248 8.62 -4.38 -2.32
C ASN A 248 8.86 -5.71 -1.61
N SER A 249 7.88 -6.13 -0.79
CA SER A 249 7.89 -7.35 0.03
C SER A 249 8.20 -8.65 -0.74
N ASP A 250 8.14 -8.60 -2.08
CA ASP A 250 8.36 -9.75 -2.95
C ASP A 250 9.74 -9.77 -3.62
N MET A 251 10.63 -8.83 -3.31
CA MET A 251 11.99 -8.90 -3.83
C MET A 251 12.80 -9.92 -3.04
N SER A 252 12.90 -11.12 -3.61
CA SER A 252 13.98 -12.07 -3.32
C SER A 252 15.32 -11.33 -3.43
N ILE A 253 15.92 -11.03 -2.28
CA ILE A 253 17.17 -10.26 -2.16
C ILE A 253 18.30 -11.16 -2.66
N SER A 254 18.50 -11.18 -3.98
CA SER A 254 19.63 -11.87 -4.62
C SER A 254 20.95 -11.09 -4.48
N GLN A 255 20.90 -9.82 -4.02
CA GLN A 255 22.06 -8.98 -3.81
C GLN A 255 22.29 -8.68 -2.32
N PRO A 256 23.53 -8.61 -1.83
CA PRO A 256 23.80 -8.27 -0.44
C PRO A 256 23.33 -6.83 -0.14
N VAL A 257 22.22 -6.71 0.61
CA VAL A 257 21.74 -5.42 1.12
C VAL A 257 22.50 -5.10 2.41
N GLU A 258 23.08 -3.90 2.48
CA GLU A 258 23.65 -3.38 3.71
C GLU A 258 22.54 -2.99 4.70
N TYR A 259 22.67 -3.42 5.95
CA TYR A 259 21.76 -3.07 7.04
C TYR A 259 22.50 -2.37 8.18
N TYR A 260 21.77 -1.50 8.87
CA TYR A 260 22.22 -0.75 10.02
C TYR A 260 21.36 -1.12 11.22
N THR A 261 21.97 -1.29 12.38
CA THR A 261 21.29 -1.58 13.63
C THR A 261 21.60 -0.53 14.68
N VAL A 262 20.66 -0.25 15.58
CA VAL A 262 20.92 0.62 16.72
C VAL A 262 21.74 -0.15 17.74
N LYS A 263 22.80 0.45 18.27
CA LYS A 263 23.69 -0.19 19.26
C LYS A 263 22.95 -0.76 20.47
N ALA A 264 21.82 -0.18 20.85
CA ALA A 264 21.00 -0.60 21.97
C ALA A 264 19.91 -1.66 21.64
N ILE A 265 19.72 -2.02 20.37
CA ILE A 265 18.74 -3.02 19.91
C ILE A 265 19.36 -3.83 18.76
N GLU A 266 20.06 -4.92 19.09
CA GLU A 266 20.79 -5.70 18.08
C GLU A 266 19.87 -6.43 17.08
N ASP A 267 18.62 -6.68 17.48
CA ASP A 267 17.61 -7.36 16.66
C ASP A 267 16.85 -6.42 15.72
N MET A 268 17.19 -5.12 15.71
CA MET A 268 16.62 -4.15 14.77
C MET A 268 17.52 -4.01 13.54
N ALA A 269 16.93 -3.95 12.34
CA ALA A 269 17.63 -3.56 11.12
C ALA A 269 16.91 -2.50 10.30
N VAL A 270 17.72 -1.58 9.81
CA VAL A 270 17.34 -0.52 8.88
C VAL A 270 18.18 -0.70 7.63
N CYS A 271 17.55 -0.92 6.48
CA CYS A 271 18.31 -1.04 5.23
C CYS A 271 19.04 0.27 4.91
N LYS A 272 20.10 0.19 4.11
CA LYS A 272 20.89 1.36 3.67
C LYS A 272 20.03 2.50 3.16
N TRP A 273 19.03 2.22 2.33
CA TRP A 273 18.13 3.24 1.79
C TRP A 273 17.39 3.99 2.91
N CYS A 274 16.80 3.28 3.88
CA CYS A 274 16.12 3.92 5.01
C CYS A 274 17.09 4.69 5.92
N PHE A 275 18.30 4.17 6.10
CA PHE A 275 19.34 4.82 6.89
C PHE A 275 19.81 6.13 6.26
N GLU A 276 20.14 6.13 4.97
CA GLU A 276 20.60 7.33 4.25
C GLU A 276 19.50 8.40 4.17
N ARG A 277 18.24 8.01 3.96
CA ARG A 277 17.11 8.95 3.89
C ARG A 277 16.78 9.59 5.23
N ASN A 278 16.83 8.83 6.32
CA ASN A 278 16.21 9.24 7.58
C ASN A 278 17.17 9.42 8.76
N ILE A 279 18.36 8.82 8.74
CA ILE A 279 19.28 8.78 9.88
C ILE A 279 20.60 9.49 9.58
N ARG A 280 21.14 9.35 8.37
CA ARG A 280 22.42 9.96 7.99
C ARG A 280 22.41 11.46 8.26
N GLY A 281 23.45 11.95 8.94
CA GLY A 281 23.63 13.36 9.29
C GLY A 281 22.78 13.86 10.45
N THR A 282 21.85 13.05 10.97
CA THR A 282 21.01 13.42 12.11
C THR A 282 21.71 13.19 13.45
N ALA A 283 21.10 13.64 14.55
CA ALA A 283 21.60 13.39 15.90
C ALA A 283 21.69 11.89 16.24
N PHE A 284 20.97 11.03 15.52
CA PHE A 284 20.93 9.59 15.78
C PHE A 284 22.02 8.80 15.06
N GLU A 285 22.70 9.36 14.04
CA GLU A 285 23.64 8.62 13.20
C GLU A 285 24.68 7.82 13.99
N ARG A 286 25.25 8.41 15.06
CA ARG A 286 26.30 7.80 15.87
C ARG A 286 25.83 6.60 16.69
N GLU A 287 24.53 6.43 16.85
CA GLU A 287 23.91 5.36 17.63
C GLU A 287 23.60 4.13 16.78
N PHE A 288 23.79 4.25 15.47
CA PHE A 288 23.67 3.15 14.52
C PHE A 288 25.06 2.60 14.17
N LYS A 289 25.13 1.29 13.91
CA LYS A 289 26.31 0.60 13.40
C LYS A 289 25.92 -0.23 12.18
N LEU A 290 26.83 -0.34 11.21
CA LEU A 290 26.68 -1.27 10.10
C LEU A 290 26.62 -2.70 10.67
N CYS A 291 25.62 -3.48 10.26
CA CYS A 291 25.48 -4.88 10.61
C CYS A 291 25.97 -5.74 9.46
N GLY A 292 26.78 -6.75 9.76
CA GLY A 292 27.25 -7.71 8.76
C GLY A 292 26.11 -8.63 8.29
N PRO A 293 26.27 -9.27 7.12
CA PRO A 293 25.30 -10.27 6.68
C PRO A 293 25.24 -11.41 7.71
N ARG A 294 24.02 -11.71 8.19
CA ARG A 294 23.74 -12.82 9.10
C ARG A 294 23.04 -13.92 8.31
N SER A 295 23.70 -15.08 8.17
CA SER A 295 23.18 -16.20 7.38
C SER A 295 21.93 -16.85 7.99
N ASP A 296 21.66 -16.60 9.27
CA ASP A 296 20.55 -17.14 10.04
C ASP A 296 19.27 -16.28 9.95
N TRP A 297 19.31 -15.08 9.36
CA TRP A 297 18.25 -14.07 9.49
C TRP A 297 17.74 -13.56 8.14
N THR A 298 16.42 -13.65 7.92
CA THR A 298 15.73 -12.91 6.86
C THR A 298 15.41 -11.50 7.35
N TRP A 299 16.37 -10.59 7.25
CA TRP A 299 16.17 -9.19 7.67
C TRP A 299 15.14 -8.48 6.79
N MET A 300 14.02 -8.11 7.39
CA MET A 300 13.13 -7.08 6.87
C MET A 300 13.51 -5.74 7.51
N CYS A 301 13.43 -4.65 6.75
CA CYS A 301 13.71 -3.34 7.31
C CYS A 301 12.59 -2.93 8.28
N ASP A 302 12.92 -2.66 9.54
CA ASP A 302 11.97 -2.23 10.58
C ASP A 302 11.37 -0.85 10.31
N PHE A 303 11.97 -0.05 9.42
CA PHE A 303 11.41 1.22 8.96
C PHE A 303 10.42 1.04 7.79
N GLY A 304 10.27 -0.19 7.27
CA GLY A 304 9.45 -0.49 6.10
C GLY A 304 8.03 0.05 6.17
N ILE A 305 7.52 0.47 5.01
CA ILE A 305 6.16 0.99 4.72
C ILE A 305 5.57 1.84 5.87
N GLY A 306 6.35 2.77 6.43
CA GLY A 306 5.84 3.73 7.40
C GLY A 306 5.34 3.13 8.73
N GLY A 307 5.87 1.97 9.13
CA GLY A 307 5.51 1.30 10.39
C GLY A 307 5.81 2.12 11.65
N TYR A 308 5.47 1.57 12.82
CA TYR A 308 5.57 2.31 14.08
C TYR A 308 6.99 2.78 14.39
N VAL A 309 8.01 1.95 14.15
CA VAL A 309 9.41 2.29 14.42
C VAL A 309 9.84 3.52 13.62
N TYR A 310 9.44 3.60 12.35
CA TYR A 310 9.66 4.77 11.50
C TYR A 310 8.95 6.02 12.05
N LYS A 311 7.65 5.92 12.40
CA LYS A 311 6.89 7.04 12.98
C LYS A 311 7.49 7.53 14.30
N ALA A 312 7.96 6.61 15.14
CA ALA A 312 8.62 6.92 16.41
C ALA A 312 9.95 7.66 16.19
N MET A 313 10.73 7.24 15.19
CA MET A 313 11.96 7.92 14.78
C MET A 313 11.67 9.34 14.28
N LEU A 314 10.68 9.50 13.38
CA LEU A 314 10.28 10.82 12.88
C LEU A 314 9.86 11.76 14.01
N ARG A 315 9.02 11.28 14.94
CA ARG A 315 8.56 12.09 16.09
C ARG A 315 9.72 12.62 16.94
N GLU A 316 10.76 11.82 17.15
CA GLU A 316 11.93 12.24 17.93
C GLU A 316 12.84 13.20 17.15
N LEU A 317 12.97 13.04 15.83
CA LEU A 317 13.83 13.88 15.00
C LEU A 317 13.17 15.19 14.54
N ASP A 318 11.87 15.19 14.28
CA ASP A 318 11.13 16.37 13.82
C ASP A 318 10.96 17.42 14.92
N GLY A 319 11.19 17.04 16.18
CA GLY A 319 11.22 18.00 17.29
C GLY A 319 9.89 18.74 17.46
N SER A 320 8.76 18.07 17.18
CA SER A 320 7.42 18.67 17.29
C SER A 320 7.03 19.08 18.72
N GLY A 321 7.94 18.90 19.69
CA GLY A 321 7.87 19.51 21.01
C GLY A 321 9.17 20.26 21.32
N SER A 322 9.13 21.18 22.28
CA SER A 322 10.27 22.01 22.72
C SER A 322 11.46 21.23 23.32
N GLN A 323 11.52 19.91 23.13
CA GLN A 323 12.53 19.03 23.68
C GLN A 323 13.50 18.57 22.59
N PRO A 324 14.79 18.42 22.92
CA PRO A 324 15.78 17.89 21.98
C PRO A 324 15.46 16.43 21.61
N PRO A 325 15.89 15.96 20.43
CA PRO A 325 15.77 14.56 20.04
C PRO A 325 16.36 13.61 21.08
N SER A 326 15.65 12.53 21.42
CA SER A 326 16.11 11.56 22.43
C SER A 326 16.21 10.16 21.84
N ILE A 327 17.46 9.68 21.67
CA ILE A 327 17.70 8.31 21.21
C ILE A 327 17.12 7.29 22.20
N THR A 328 17.17 7.58 23.50
CA THR A 328 16.64 6.67 24.54
C THR A 328 15.14 6.44 24.37
N ARG A 329 14.36 7.50 24.10
CA ARG A 329 12.92 7.37 23.86
C ARG A 329 12.61 6.64 22.55
N PHE A 330 13.39 6.91 21.50
CA PHE A 330 13.28 6.14 20.26
C PHE A 330 13.54 4.66 20.50
N VAL A 331 14.65 4.31 21.18
CA VAL A 331 15.03 2.93 21.50
C VAL A 331 13.97 2.23 22.33
N GLU A 332 13.40 2.90 23.33
CA GLU A 332 12.32 2.34 24.14
C GLU A 332 11.09 2.00 23.27
N ASN A 333 10.68 2.92 22.40
CA ASN A 333 9.54 2.72 21.51
C ASN A 333 9.80 1.64 20.45
N ALA A 334 10.99 1.62 19.85
CA ALA A 334 11.39 0.62 18.87
C ALA A 334 11.42 -0.77 19.51
N ARG A 335 12.05 -0.91 20.69
CA ARG A 335 12.11 -2.18 21.42
C ARG A 335 10.71 -2.69 21.76
N ARG A 336 9.81 -1.83 22.24
CA ARG A 336 8.41 -2.21 22.50
C ARG A 336 7.75 -2.80 21.26
N ARG A 337 7.93 -2.20 20.08
CA ARG A 337 7.34 -2.73 18.83
C ARG A 337 8.00 -4.03 18.37
N ILE A 338 9.32 -4.13 18.41
CA ILE A 338 10.08 -5.31 17.93
C ILE A 338 9.76 -6.54 18.77
N THR A 339 9.48 -6.36 20.07
CA THR A 339 9.06 -7.47 20.95
C THR A 339 7.64 -7.97 20.69
N LEU A 340 6.84 -7.28 19.86
CA LEU A 340 5.49 -7.74 19.53
C LEU A 340 5.54 -8.77 18.40
N PRO A 341 4.66 -9.79 18.44
CA PRO A 341 4.58 -10.77 17.38
C PRO A 341 4.23 -10.10 16.04
N PRO A 342 4.74 -10.62 14.91
CA PRO A 342 4.33 -10.16 13.60
C PRO A 342 2.84 -10.41 13.38
N CYS A 343 2.26 -9.69 12.43
CA CYS A 343 0.89 -9.97 12.01
C CYS A 343 0.85 -11.37 11.36
N PRO A 344 -0.19 -12.20 11.64
CA PRO A 344 -0.35 -13.50 10.98
C PRO A 344 -0.37 -13.41 9.45
N GLY A 345 -0.80 -12.27 8.89
CA GLY A 345 -0.91 -12.06 7.45
C GLY A 345 -2.31 -12.38 6.91
N THR A 346 -2.54 -12.02 5.65
CA THR A 346 -3.83 -12.19 4.99
C THR A 346 -4.20 -13.67 4.86
N GLY A 347 -5.41 -14.04 5.27
CA GLY A 347 -5.91 -15.42 5.21
C GLY A 347 -5.41 -16.32 6.35
N ASN A 348 -4.50 -15.83 7.20
CA ASN A 348 -4.00 -16.57 8.35
C ASN A 348 -4.75 -16.17 9.62
N THR A 349 -5.05 -17.17 10.45
CA THR A 349 -5.68 -16.96 11.76
C THR A 349 -4.63 -16.67 12.82
N PHE A 350 -5.06 -16.14 13.96
CA PHE A 350 -4.22 -16.11 15.16
C PHE A 350 -3.79 -17.53 15.56
N PRO A 351 -2.63 -17.69 16.22
CA PRO A 351 -2.14 -19.00 16.64
C PRO A 351 -3.19 -19.74 17.49
N PRO A 352 -3.40 -21.06 17.27
CA PRO A 352 -4.34 -21.86 18.05
C PRO A 352 -3.95 -21.87 19.54
N PRO A 353 -4.86 -22.28 20.44
CA PRO A 353 -4.54 -22.46 21.85
C PRO A 353 -3.35 -23.42 22.01
N GLY A 354 -2.29 -22.97 22.69
CA GLY A 354 -1.07 -23.76 22.88
C GLY A 354 -0.22 -23.19 24.02
N ASN A 355 0.57 -24.05 24.69
CA ASN A 355 1.56 -23.81 25.76
C ASN A 355 1.29 -22.67 26.79
N GLY A 356 0.06 -22.17 26.92
CA GLY A 356 -0.29 -21.06 27.81
C GLY A 356 0.12 -19.67 27.33
N GLU A 357 0.52 -19.48 26.07
CA GLU A 357 0.85 -18.14 25.57
C GLU A 357 -0.44 -17.34 25.30
N ARG A 358 -0.58 -16.20 25.98
CA ARG A 358 -1.73 -15.31 25.86
C ARG A 358 -1.61 -14.49 24.59
N VAL A 359 -2.67 -14.47 23.79
CA VAL A 359 -2.75 -13.64 22.58
C VAL A 359 -3.55 -12.38 22.92
N PHE A 360 -2.95 -11.22 22.69
CA PHE A 360 -3.64 -9.94 22.88
C PHE A 360 -3.98 -9.31 21.54
N THR A 361 -5.18 -8.73 21.45
CA THR A 361 -5.70 -8.00 20.30
C THR A 361 -6.05 -6.57 20.71
N TYR A 362 -6.33 -5.74 19.71
CA TYR A 362 -6.96 -4.43 19.87
C TYR A 362 -8.29 -4.43 19.15
N GLU A 363 -9.30 -3.87 19.79
CA GLU A 363 -10.67 -3.85 19.33
C GLU A 363 -11.24 -2.43 19.37
N ALA A 364 -12.37 -2.25 18.69
CA ALA A 364 -13.10 -0.99 18.73
C ALA A 364 -13.77 -0.79 20.10
N VAL A 365 -13.69 0.43 20.63
CA VAL A 365 -14.34 0.80 21.90
C VAL A 365 -15.86 0.76 21.74
N GLY A 366 -16.56 0.27 22.78
CA GLY A 366 -18.02 0.25 22.81
C GLY A 366 -18.66 -0.93 22.07
N GLY A 367 -17.94 -2.04 21.91
CA GLY A 367 -18.49 -3.29 21.34
C GLY A 367 -18.70 -3.25 19.83
N LYS A 368 -18.04 -2.31 19.14
CA LYS A 368 -18.04 -2.23 17.67
C LYS A 368 -17.13 -3.31 17.08
N SER A 369 -17.38 -3.69 15.83
CA SER A 369 -16.62 -4.73 15.13
C SER A 369 -15.19 -4.29 14.82
N GLY A 370 -14.26 -5.25 14.84
CA GLY A 370 -12.88 -5.10 14.37
C GLY A 370 -11.86 -5.68 15.33
N VAL A 371 -11.01 -6.58 14.82
CA VAL A 371 -9.95 -7.23 15.60
C VAL A 371 -8.59 -7.02 14.93
N PHE A 372 -7.70 -6.36 15.66
CA PHE A 372 -6.34 -6.08 15.21
C PHE A 372 -5.32 -6.85 16.05
N CYS A 373 -4.34 -7.46 15.38
CA CYS A 373 -3.15 -7.94 16.08
C CYS A 373 -2.36 -6.75 16.64
N GLN A 374 -1.53 -6.99 17.66
CA GLN A 374 -0.73 -5.92 18.26
C GLN A 374 0.19 -5.24 17.24
N GLY A 375 0.83 -5.99 16.34
CA GLY A 375 1.69 -5.43 15.30
C GLY A 375 0.95 -4.43 14.40
N CYS A 376 -0.20 -4.83 13.83
CA CYS A 376 -1.00 -3.95 12.96
C CYS A 376 -1.54 -2.74 13.71
N TYR A 377 -1.99 -2.87 14.95
CA TYR A 377 -2.40 -1.71 15.76
C TYR A 377 -1.26 -0.72 15.91
N TRP A 378 -0.07 -1.18 16.31
CA TRP A 378 1.08 -0.28 16.48
C TRP A 378 1.48 0.38 15.16
N ASP A 379 1.56 -0.39 14.08
CA ASP A 379 2.05 0.11 12.80
C ASP A 379 1.06 1.05 12.12
N ARG A 380 -0.25 0.78 12.18
CA ARG A 380 -1.27 1.51 11.41
C ARG A 380 -2.13 2.46 12.25
N ILE A 381 -2.42 2.14 13.51
CA ILE A 381 -3.42 2.86 14.31
C ILE A 381 -2.76 3.75 15.38
N LEU A 382 -1.76 3.25 16.09
CA LEU A 382 -1.11 3.96 17.19
C LEU A 382 -0.49 5.27 16.72
N GLY A 383 -0.79 6.36 17.44
CA GLY A 383 -0.36 7.71 17.14
C GLY A 383 -1.17 8.40 16.02
N THR A 384 -2.30 7.85 15.61
CA THR A 384 -3.20 8.44 14.60
C THR A 384 -4.50 8.94 15.23
N SER A 385 -5.34 9.62 14.43
CA SER A 385 -6.69 10.02 14.85
C SER A 385 -7.61 8.84 15.18
N MET A 386 -7.28 7.63 14.73
CA MET A 386 -8.08 6.41 14.97
C MET A 386 -7.74 5.71 16.29
N GLU A 387 -6.65 6.08 16.95
CA GLU A 387 -6.22 5.47 18.23
C GLU A 387 -7.33 5.47 19.30
N PRO A 388 -8.04 6.58 19.58
CA PRO A 388 -9.10 6.58 20.61
C PRO A 388 -10.26 5.62 20.33
N PHE A 389 -10.47 5.24 19.07
CA PHE A 389 -11.57 4.38 18.65
C PHE A 389 -11.23 2.89 18.75
N PHE A 390 -9.95 2.53 18.63
CA PHE A 390 -9.50 1.13 18.54
C PHE A 390 -8.47 0.75 19.62
N ASN A 391 -8.46 1.45 20.77
CA ASN A 391 -7.47 1.25 21.83
C ASN A 391 -7.89 0.21 22.89
N ALA A 392 -8.99 -0.51 22.70
CA ALA A 392 -9.42 -1.54 23.65
C ALA A 392 -8.51 -2.77 23.51
N ARG A 393 -7.52 -2.89 24.39
CA ARG A 393 -6.64 -4.06 24.44
C ARG A 393 -7.36 -5.22 25.13
N THR A 394 -7.63 -6.29 24.39
CA THR A 394 -8.37 -7.46 24.86
C THR A 394 -7.49 -8.71 24.79
N GLU A 395 -7.65 -9.65 25.73
CA GLU A 395 -7.08 -11.00 25.64
C GLU A 395 -8.01 -11.84 24.76
N LEU A 396 -7.49 -12.38 23.66
CA LEU A 396 -8.28 -13.17 22.72
C LEU A 396 -8.67 -14.51 23.37
N GLY A 397 -9.97 -14.75 23.52
CA GLY A 397 -10.49 -16.00 24.08
C GLY A 397 -10.01 -17.23 23.30
N ASP A 398 -9.76 -18.33 24.01
CA ASP A 398 -9.26 -19.58 23.42
C ASP A 398 -10.19 -20.14 22.34
N GLU A 399 -11.50 -19.87 22.45
CA GLU A 399 -12.51 -20.24 21.48
C GLU A 399 -12.39 -19.50 20.13
N PHE A 400 -11.65 -18.39 20.06
CA PHE A 400 -11.43 -17.63 18.82
C PHE A 400 -10.03 -17.86 18.22
N ARG A 401 -9.12 -18.44 19.00
CA ARG A 401 -7.78 -18.78 18.54
C ARG A 401 -7.82 -19.86 17.47
N GLY A 402 -7.04 -19.68 16.40
CA GLY A 402 -7.08 -20.55 15.22
C GLY A 402 -8.34 -20.40 14.35
N GLN A 403 -9.25 -19.49 14.68
CA GLN A 403 -10.52 -19.30 13.94
C GLN A 403 -10.61 -17.93 13.29
N ILE A 404 -10.18 -16.87 13.98
CA ILE A 404 -10.23 -15.51 13.44
C ILE A 404 -8.83 -15.01 13.07
N GLY A 405 -8.76 -14.13 12.06
CA GLY A 405 -7.54 -13.45 11.62
C GLY A 405 -7.52 -11.98 12.02
N CYS A 406 -6.44 -11.28 11.65
CA CYS A 406 -6.37 -9.84 11.84
C CYS A 406 -7.07 -9.10 10.69
N ASP A 407 -8.01 -8.21 11.02
CA ASP A 407 -8.80 -7.47 10.03
C ASP A 407 -7.98 -6.47 9.20
N MET A 408 -6.83 -6.01 9.72
CA MET A 408 -5.93 -5.06 9.05
C MET A 408 -5.01 -5.69 8.00
N THR A 409 -5.09 -7.01 7.80
CA THR A 409 -4.16 -7.73 6.89
C THR A 409 -4.41 -7.43 5.42
N ALA A 410 -5.67 -7.33 5.00
CA ALA A 410 -6.01 -7.13 3.60
C ALA A 410 -5.77 -5.69 3.14
N ALA A 411 -5.29 -5.53 1.90
CA ALA A 411 -5.02 -4.23 1.29
C ALA A 411 -6.23 -3.27 1.35
N GLY A 412 -7.45 -3.76 1.07
CA GLY A 412 -8.66 -2.95 1.16
C GLY A 412 -8.95 -2.42 2.57
N SER A 413 -8.68 -3.22 3.61
CA SER A 413 -8.82 -2.80 5.02
C SER A 413 -7.79 -1.75 5.40
N GLN A 414 -6.53 -1.93 4.97
CA GLN A 414 -5.46 -0.94 5.19
C GLN A 414 -5.81 0.39 4.52
N PHE A 415 -6.26 0.34 3.27
CA PHE A 415 -6.68 1.53 2.55
C PHE A 415 -7.87 2.21 3.23
N ALA A 416 -8.88 1.45 3.66
CA ALA A 416 -10.02 2.00 4.39
C ALA A 416 -9.63 2.64 5.73
N MET A 417 -8.61 2.10 6.41
CA MET A 417 -8.06 2.70 7.62
C MET A 417 -7.32 4.01 7.31
N ASP A 418 -6.56 4.08 6.22
CA ASP A 418 -5.92 5.33 5.78
C ASP A 418 -6.96 6.42 5.46
N VAL A 419 -8.08 6.04 4.83
CA VAL A 419 -9.24 6.94 4.61
C VAL A 419 -9.85 7.37 5.94
N ALA A 420 -10.07 6.44 6.87
CA ALA A 420 -10.62 6.73 8.20
C ALA A 420 -9.71 7.69 9.00
N ILE A 421 -8.39 7.50 8.96
CA ILE A 421 -7.41 8.39 9.58
C ILE A 421 -7.49 9.80 8.96
N LYS A 422 -7.47 9.89 7.62
CA LYS A 422 -7.53 11.16 6.88
C LYS A 422 -8.82 11.93 7.18
N THR A 423 -9.96 11.26 7.16
CA THR A 423 -11.28 11.86 7.39
C THR A 423 -11.65 12.00 8.87
N LYS A 424 -10.84 11.41 9.76
CA LYS A 424 -11.12 11.29 11.20
C LYS A 424 -12.48 10.64 11.47
N ASN A 425 -12.84 9.64 10.66
CA ASN A 425 -14.12 8.96 10.73
C ASN A 425 -13.93 7.44 10.65
N ASP A 426 -14.14 6.75 11.77
CA ASP A 426 -13.99 5.29 11.85
C ASP A 426 -15.06 4.51 11.05
N GLU A 427 -16.19 5.14 10.72
CA GLU A 427 -17.23 4.52 9.88
C GLU A 427 -16.74 4.23 8.46
N ALA A 428 -15.76 4.97 7.95
CA ALA A 428 -15.18 4.68 6.64
C ALA A 428 -14.55 3.27 6.62
N TRP A 429 -13.82 2.92 7.67
CA TRP A 429 -13.24 1.58 7.83
C TRP A 429 -14.31 0.53 8.14
N ARG A 430 -15.25 0.82 9.05
CA ARG A 430 -16.28 -0.16 9.45
C ARG A 430 -17.18 -0.57 8.29
N ARG A 431 -17.65 0.36 7.45
CA ARG A 431 -18.45 0.02 6.25
C ARG A 431 -17.71 -0.93 5.31
N CYS A 432 -16.41 -0.69 5.10
CA CYS A 432 -15.56 -1.57 4.30
C CYS A 432 -15.50 -3.00 4.90
N MET A 433 -15.37 -3.11 6.22
CA MET A 433 -15.29 -4.40 6.90
C MET A 433 -16.62 -5.14 6.95
N GLU A 434 -17.73 -4.43 7.14
CA GLU A 434 -19.08 -5.01 7.05
C GLU A 434 -19.33 -5.59 5.66
N GLY A 435 -18.95 -4.87 4.60
CA GLY A 435 -19.02 -5.39 3.24
C GLY A 435 -18.14 -6.62 3.05
N ARG A 436 -16.90 -6.60 3.56
CA ARG A 436 -15.96 -7.73 3.47
C ARG A 436 -16.46 -9.01 4.15
N GLY A 437 -17.18 -8.86 5.26
CA GLY A 437 -17.76 -9.98 5.99
C GLY A 437 -18.96 -10.62 5.30
N LYS A 438 -19.67 -9.83 4.49
CA LYS A 438 -20.91 -10.24 3.82
C LYS A 438 -20.68 -10.77 2.41
N PHE A 439 -19.78 -10.14 1.66
CA PHE A 439 -19.63 -10.40 0.23
C PHE A 439 -18.42 -11.30 -0.07
N PRO A 440 -18.53 -12.21 -1.05
CA PRO A 440 -17.38 -12.99 -1.48
C PRO A 440 -16.29 -12.07 -2.05
N PRO A 441 -15.01 -12.48 -2.00
CA PRO A 441 -13.93 -11.76 -2.65
C PRO A 441 -14.23 -11.55 -4.14
N CYS A 442 -13.79 -10.42 -4.69
CA CYS A 442 -13.94 -10.14 -6.11
C CYS A 442 -13.18 -11.19 -6.95
N VAL A 443 -13.89 -11.88 -7.84
CA VAL A 443 -13.32 -12.83 -8.82
C VAL A 443 -12.66 -12.15 -10.03
N GLY A 444 -12.76 -10.83 -10.09
CA GLY A 444 -12.17 -9.99 -11.13
C GLY A 444 -12.54 -10.34 -12.56
N ILE A 445 -11.51 -10.50 -13.39
CA ILE A 445 -11.65 -10.72 -14.84
C ILE A 445 -12.20 -12.10 -15.20
N LEU A 446 -12.09 -13.08 -14.29
CA LEU A 446 -12.70 -14.39 -14.50
C LEU A 446 -14.22 -14.26 -14.63
N GLY A 447 -14.77 -13.25 -13.95
CA GLY A 447 -16.20 -12.96 -13.93
C GLY A 447 -17.03 -14.01 -13.22
N VAL A 448 -18.32 -13.74 -13.11
CA VAL A 448 -19.33 -14.66 -12.54
C VAL A 448 -20.42 -14.84 -13.57
N ASP A 449 -20.81 -16.09 -13.86
CA ASP A 449 -21.99 -16.35 -14.67
C ASP A 449 -23.24 -15.89 -13.92
N GLU A 450 -24.14 -15.18 -14.59
CA GLU A 450 -25.40 -14.75 -14.01
C GLU A 450 -26.29 -15.95 -13.60
N GLU A 451 -26.10 -17.13 -14.20
CA GLU A 451 -26.73 -18.38 -13.76
C GLU A 451 -26.24 -18.81 -12.36
N ASP A 452 -24.95 -18.66 -12.06
CA ASP A 452 -24.38 -18.96 -10.75
C ASP A 452 -24.87 -17.96 -9.68
N LEU A 453 -25.16 -16.72 -10.09
CA LEU A 453 -25.75 -15.69 -9.21
C LEU A 453 -27.22 -15.99 -8.89
N GLN A 454 -28.01 -16.54 -9.82
CA GLN A 454 -29.42 -16.86 -9.58
C GLN A 454 -29.64 -17.82 -8.39
N GLY A 455 -28.65 -18.67 -8.08
CA GLY A 455 -28.69 -19.60 -6.96
C GLY A 455 -28.26 -19.01 -5.61
N GLN A 456 -27.80 -17.76 -5.56
CA GLN A 456 -27.26 -17.11 -4.36
C GLN A 456 -28.30 -16.21 -3.67
N GLU A 457 -28.01 -15.83 -2.42
CA GLU A 457 -28.82 -14.84 -1.69
C GLU A 457 -28.87 -13.51 -2.46
N GLN A 458 -30.02 -12.84 -2.44
CA GLN A 458 -30.26 -11.64 -3.25
C GLN A 458 -29.21 -10.53 -3.01
N GLU A 459 -28.73 -10.39 -1.78
CA GLU A 459 -27.70 -9.40 -1.41
C GLU A 459 -26.34 -9.67 -2.07
N LEU A 460 -26.03 -10.93 -2.38
CA LEU A 460 -24.79 -11.32 -3.08
C LEU A 460 -24.85 -11.04 -4.59
N ASN A 461 -26.06 -10.84 -5.10
CA ASN A 461 -26.34 -10.59 -6.52
C ASN A 461 -26.35 -9.11 -6.88
N GLU A 462 -26.16 -8.22 -5.90
CA GLU A 462 -26.10 -6.79 -6.16
C GLU A 462 -24.78 -6.43 -6.86
N TRP A 463 -24.90 -5.83 -8.03
CA TRP A 463 -23.78 -5.29 -8.80
C TRP A 463 -24.15 -3.88 -9.22
N TYR A 464 -23.15 -3.08 -9.53
CA TYR A 464 -23.35 -1.72 -10.00
C TYR A 464 -22.74 -1.52 -11.36
N TYR A 465 -23.26 -0.54 -12.08
CA TYR A 465 -22.68 -0.03 -13.31
C TYR A 465 -22.41 1.46 -13.17
N LEU A 466 -21.43 1.96 -13.92
CA LEU A 466 -21.17 3.40 -14.04
C LEU A 466 -22.28 4.04 -14.88
N LYS A 467 -23.00 5.05 -14.35
CA LYS A 467 -24.24 5.59 -14.95
C LYS A 467 -24.12 5.96 -16.42
N ASP A 468 -23.03 6.64 -16.78
CA ASP A 468 -22.78 7.10 -18.14
C ASP A 468 -22.10 6.04 -19.02
N HIS A 469 -21.62 4.94 -18.42
CA HIS A 469 -20.96 3.82 -19.10
C HIS A 469 -21.46 2.46 -18.55
N PRO A 470 -22.69 2.03 -18.89
CA PRO A 470 -23.29 0.83 -18.30
C PRO A 470 -22.54 -0.49 -18.54
N ASN A 471 -21.59 -0.50 -19.48
CA ASN A 471 -20.68 -1.61 -19.75
C ASN A 471 -19.53 -1.73 -18.73
N ILE A 472 -19.34 -0.74 -17.86
CA ILE A 472 -18.38 -0.77 -16.76
C ILE A 472 -19.13 -1.20 -15.51
N GLU A 473 -19.07 -2.51 -15.24
CA GLU A 473 -19.71 -3.13 -14.09
C GLU A 473 -18.73 -3.34 -12.93
N VAL A 474 -19.22 -3.26 -11.70
CA VAL A 474 -18.45 -3.49 -10.48
C VAL A 474 -19.25 -4.39 -9.54
N CYS A 475 -18.59 -5.39 -8.97
CA CYS A 475 -19.23 -6.25 -7.98
C CYS A 475 -19.40 -5.50 -6.66
N GLN A 476 -20.32 -5.98 -5.81
CA GLN A 476 -20.59 -5.41 -4.49
C GLN A 476 -19.31 -5.25 -3.63
N TRP A 477 -18.40 -6.23 -3.68
CA TRP A 477 -17.13 -6.15 -2.95
C TRP A 477 -16.31 -4.92 -3.33
N CYS A 478 -16.03 -4.73 -4.62
CA CYS A 478 -15.26 -3.58 -5.10
C CYS A 478 -16.04 -2.27 -4.93
N TYR A 479 -17.37 -2.32 -4.98
CA TYR A 479 -18.19 -1.15 -4.68
C TYR A 479 -17.98 -0.68 -3.23
N CYS A 480 -18.15 -1.56 -2.23
CA CYS A 480 -17.98 -1.19 -0.83
C CYS A 480 -16.54 -0.84 -0.46
N THR A 481 -15.56 -1.57 -1.00
CA THR A 481 -14.14 -1.43 -0.63
C THR A 481 -13.40 -0.37 -1.44
N THR A 482 -14.01 0.19 -2.48
CA THR A 482 -13.37 1.20 -3.35
C THR A 482 -14.33 2.34 -3.65
N VAL A 483 -15.43 2.09 -4.36
CA VAL A 483 -16.33 3.15 -4.85
C VAL A 483 -16.95 3.95 -3.69
N ASP A 484 -17.63 3.27 -2.77
CA ASP A 484 -18.32 3.91 -1.64
C ASP A 484 -17.33 4.50 -0.63
N LEU A 485 -16.21 3.80 -0.42
CA LEU A 485 -15.13 4.26 0.44
C LEU A 485 -14.51 5.57 -0.06
N LEU A 486 -14.36 5.73 -1.37
CA LEU A 486 -13.83 6.94 -2.01
C LEU A 486 -14.89 8.03 -2.21
N GLY A 487 -16.15 7.78 -1.84
CA GLY A 487 -17.25 8.75 -2.00
C GLY A 487 -17.76 8.87 -3.45
N ALA A 488 -17.45 7.90 -4.31
CA ALA A 488 -17.83 7.89 -5.72
C ALA A 488 -19.19 7.22 -6.00
N SER A 489 -19.94 6.83 -4.95
CA SER A 489 -21.23 6.14 -5.04
C SER A 489 -22.23 6.83 -5.99
N ALA A 490 -22.22 8.17 -6.05
CA ALA A 490 -23.12 8.93 -6.91
C ALA A 490 -22.91 8.68 -8.42
N LEU A 491 -21.75 8.19 -8.84
CA LEU A 491 -21.44 7.87 -10.23
C LEU A 491 -22.01 6.52 -10.66
N PHE A 492 -22.34 5.65 -9.70
CA PHE A 492 -22.74 4.28 -9.95
C PHE A 492 -24.25 4.10 -9.70
N SER A 493 -24.82 3.04 -10.28
CA SER A 493 -26.19 2.63 -10.04
C SER A 493 -26.31 1.12 -9.98
N PRO A 494 -27.20 0.57 -9.13
CA PRO A 494 -27.39 -0.86 -9.05
C PRO A 494 -27.96 -1.41 -10.36
N ILE A 495 -27.49 -2.58 -10.77
CA ILE A 495 -28.02 -3.32 -11.92
C ILE A 495 -29.33 -3.99 -11.48
N THR A 496 -30.46 -3.41 -11.87
CA THR A 496 -31.80 -3.89 -11.49
C THR A 496 -32.45 -4.83 -12.51
N ARG A 497 -31.81 -5.04 -13.67
CA ARG A 497 -32.33 -5.98 -14.66
C ARG A 497 -32.25 -7.43 -14.15
N PRO A 498 -33.16 -8.31 -14.59
CA PRO A 498 -33.06 -9.74 -14.30
C PRO A 498 -31.73 -10.34 -14.77
N LEU A 499 -31.30 -11.40 -14.06
CA LEU A 499 -30.17 -12.23 -14.42
C LEU A 499 -30.53 -13.14 -15.60
N HIS A 500 -29.63 -13.31 -16.55
CA HIS A 500 -29.80 -14.13 -17.75
C HIS A 500 -28.69 -15.18 -17.86
N SER A 501 -29.06 -16.46 -17.98
CA SER A 501 -28.08 -17.55 -18.16
C SER A 501 -27.21 -17.30 -19.40
N GLY A 502 -25.90 -17.54 -19.25
CA GLY A 502 -24.89 -17.33 -20.28
C GLY A 502 -24.36 -15.90 -20.40
N VAL A 503 -24.77 -15.00 -19.50
CA VAL A 503 -24.14 -13.67 -19.33
C VAL A 503 -23.09 -13.79 -18.23
N VAL A 504 -21.86 -13.35 -18.51
CA VAL A 504 -20.77 -13.30 -17.52
C VAL A 504 -20.55 -11.85 -17.11
N ARG A 505 -20.67 -11.56 -15.81
CA ARG A 505 -20.35 -10.25 -15.25
C ARG A 505 -18.87 -10.19 -14.86
N MET A 506 -18.19 -9.12 -15.25
CA MET A 506 -16.78 -8.90 -14.92
C MET A 506 -16.65 -7.63 -14.08
N CYS A 507 -15.85 -7.67 -13.02
CA CYS A 507 -15.64 -6.49 -12.19
C CYS A 507 -14.49 -5.65 -12.72
N PHE A 508 -14.78 -4.44 -13.19
CA PHE A 508 -13.78 -3.53 -13.75
C PHE A 508 -12.86 -2.88 -12.71
N LEU A 509 -13.10 -3.06 -11.40
CA LEU A 509 -12.25 -2.53 -10.34
C LEU A 509 -11.49 -3.64 -9.59
N SER A 510 -11.31 -4.82 -10.19
CA SER A 510 -10.61 -5.94 -9.58
C SER A 510 -9.10 -5.75 -9.57
N VAL A 511 -8.43 -6.08 -8.46
CA VAL A 511 -6.95 -5.98 -8.35
C VAL A 511 -6.33 -6.95 -9.36
N PRO A 512 -5.41 -6.48 -10.22
CA PRO A 512 -4.75 -7.39 -11.14
C PRO A 512 -3.81 -8.34 -10.40
N GLU A 513 -3.71 -9.57 -10.87
CA GLU A 513 -2.76 -10.55 -10.32
C GLU A 513 -1.31 -10.14 -10.63
N ASN A 514 -1.08 -9.52 -11.80
CA ASN A 514 0.23 -9.00 -12.19
C ASN A 514 0.24 -7.47 -12.24
N LEU A 515 0.71 -6.83 -11.16
CA LEU A 515 0.90 -5.37 -11.08
C LEU A 515 1.99 -4.83 -12.03
N GLY A 516 2.85 -5.70 -12.56
CA GLY A 516 3.94 -5.36 -13.48
C GLY A 516 3.62 -5.61 -14.95
N ALA A 517 2.39 -6.01 -15.29
CA ALA A 517 1.96 -6.19 -16.66
C ALA A 517 2.16 -4.90 -17.48
N ASP A 518 2.67 -5.03 -18.70
CA ASP A 518 2.85 -3.88 -19.57
C ASP A 518 1.49 -3.33 -19.95
N THR A 519 1.25 -2.11 -19.50
CA THR A 519 -0.01 -1.38 -19.66
C THR A 519 -0.09 -0.63 -20.99
N SER A 520 0.96 -0.75 -21.83
CA SER A 520 1.05 -0.05 -23.11
C SER A 520 0.48 -0.84 -24.30
N ASP A 521 0.27 -2.15 -24.16
CA ASP A 521 -0.35 -2.98 -25.20
C ASP A 521 -1.88 -3.01 -25.04
N ARG A 522 -2.59 -2.34 -25.95
CA ARG A 522 -4.05 -2.25 -25.98
C ARG A 522 -4.72 -3.47 -26.61
N ASP A 523 -3.97 -4.33 -27.29
CA ASP A 523 -4.50 -5.48 -28.01
C ASP A 523 -4.47 -6.77 -27.17
N ASP A 524 -3.71 -6.77 -26.07
CA ASP A 524 -3.77 -7.83 -25.07
C ASP A 524 -5.01 -7.64 -24.19
N SER A 525 -6.06 -8.43 -24.45
CA SER A 525 -7.36 -8.29 -23.77
C SER A 525 -7.30 -8.48 -22.25
N GLU A 526 -6.40 -9.33 -21.77
CA GLU A 526 -6.25 -9.61 -20.34
C GLU A 526 -5.54 -8.44 -19.66
N ASN A 527 -4.44 -7.96 -20.27
CA ASN A 527 -3.75 -6.77 -19.83
C ASN A 527 -4.60 -5.50 -19.99
N THR A 528 -5.50 -5.45 -20.97
CA THR A 528 -6.39 -4.30 -21.21
C THR A 528 -7.44 -4.13 -20.12
N LEU A 529 -8.02 -5.21 -19.58
CA LEU A 529 -8.97 -5.13 -18.48
C LEU A 529 -8.29 -4.82 -17.14
N VAL A 530 -7.15 -5.46 -16.88
CA VAL A 530 -6.25 -5.16 -15.75
C VAL A 530 -5.81 -3.70 -15.77
N TRP A 531 -5.43 -3.21 -16.94
CA TRP A 531 -5.05 -1.83 -17.20
C TRP A 531 -6.21 -0.87 -16.93
N ARG A 532 -7.39 -1.15 -17.52
CA ARG A 532 -8.60 -0.34 -17.30
C ARG A 532 -8.95 -0.26 -15.82
N GLY A 533 -8.93 -1.38 -15.10
CA GLY A 533 -9.26 -1.37 -13.67
C GLY A 533 -8.24 -0.68 -12.78
N THR A 534 -6.96 -0.73 -13.15
CA THR A 534 -5.92 0.04 -12.46
C THR A 534 -6.07 1.53 -12.72
N ILE A 535 -6.29 1.93 -13.97
CA ILE A 535 -6.54 3.31 -14.36
C ILE A 535 -7.78 3.87 -13.67
N LEU A 536 -8.90 3.16 -13.76
CA LEU A 536 -10.17 3.59 -13.16
C LEU A 536 -10.01 3.77 -11.65
N ARG A 537 -9.31 2.86 -10.95
CA ARG A 537 -9.01 3.04 -9.53
C ARG A 537 -8.12 4.24 -9.25
N ASN A 538 -7.05 4.42 -10.01
CA ASN A 538 -6.17 5.57 -9.84
C ASN A 538 -6.95 6.90 -9.99
N TRP A 539 -7.83 6.99 -10.97
CA TRP A 539 -8.68 8.17 -11.14
C TRP A 539 -9.74 8.31 -10.03
N LEU A 540 -10.31 7.22 -9.50
CA LEU A 540 -11.17 7.29 -8.32
C LEU A 540 -10.42 7.81 -7.09
N HIS A 541 -9.20 7.30 -6.85
CA HIS A 541 -8.35 7.80 -5.77
C HIS A 541 -8.04 9.28 -5.98
N GLN A 542 -7.75 9.69 -7.20
CA GLN A 542 -7.49 11.09 -7.51
C GLN A 542 -8.70 11.97 -7.24
N GLY A 543 -9.90 11.56 -7.67
CA GLY A 543 -11.11 12.35 -7.40
C GLY A 543 -11.38 12.49 -5.91
N TYR A 544 -11.13 11.44 -5.13
CA TYR A 544 -11.16 11.52 -3.67
C TYR A 544 -10.09 12.46 -3.09
N GLU A 545 -8.90 12.53 -3.69
CA GLU A 545 -7.87 13.49 -3.26
C GLU A 545 -8.18 14.92 -3.67
N LYS A 546 -8.93 15.13 -4.76
CA LYS A 546 -9.44 16.42 -5.26
C LYS A 546 -10.83 16.75 -4.70
N ASP A 547 -11.07 16.43 -3.42
CA ASP A 547 -12.30 16.74 -2.70
C ASP A 547 -13.60 16.29 -3.40
N GLY A 548 -13.55 15.15 -4.10
CA GLY A 548 -14.69 14.56 -4.82
C GLY A 548 -14.81 14.95 -6.29
N ASP A 549 -13.82 15.61 -6.88
CA ASP A 549 -13.79 15.89 -8.33
C ASP A 549 -13.39 14.64 -9.14
N PHE A 550 -14.41 13.88 -9.55
CA PHE A 550 -14.23 12.67 -10.36
C PHE A 550 -14.26 12.92 -11.89
N THR A 551 -14.10 14.16 -12.36
CA THR A 551 -14.20 14.49 -13.79
C THR A 551 -13.23 13.69 -14.65
N ALA A 552 -11.99 13.51 -14.19
CA ALA A 552 -11.01 12.73 -14.93
C ALA A 552 -11.31 11.22 -14.91
N PHE A 553 -11.97 10.73 -13.87
CA PHE A 553 -12.46 9.34 -13.83
C PHE A 553 -13.56 9.13 -14.87
N THR A 554 -14.53 10.04 -14.98
CA THR A 554 -15.59 9.92 -15.99
C THR A 554 -15.03 10.02 -17.40
N GLN A 555 -14.08 10.93 -17.65
CA GLN A 555 -13.41 11.03 -18.96
C GLN A 555 -12.56 9.80 -19.30
N ALA A 556 -11.93 9.17 -18.31
CA ALA A 556 -11.16 7.95 -18.53
C ALA A 556 -12.04 6.71 -18.77
N ALA A 557 -13.31 6.77 -18.37
CA ALA A 557 -14.30 5.74 -18.62
C ALA A 557 -14.85 5.78 -20.06
N ASP A 558 -14.77 6.93 -20.72
CA ASP A 558 -15.06 7.05 -22.14
C ASP A 558 -14.07 6.19 -22.95
N PRO A 559 -14.54 5.23 -23.76
CA PRO A 559 -13.66 4.60 -24.72
C PRO A 559 -13.12 5.70 -25.64
N PRO A 560 -11.81 5.74 -25.93
CA PRO A 560 -11.30 6.68 -26.92
C PRO A 560 -12.08 6.43 -28.19
N GLU A 561 -12.80 7.45 -28.68
CA GLU A 561 -13.53 7.36 -29.94
C GLU A 561 -12.52 6.89 -30.99
N GLY A 562 -12.64 5.62 -31.39
CA GLY A 562 -11.80 5.09 -32.44
C GLY A 562 -12.06 5.95 -33.65
N ASN A 563 -11.05 6.68 -34.14
CA ASN A 563 -11.08 7.32 -35.44
C ASN A 563 -11.71 6.34 -36.42
N GLY A 564 -12.90 6.69 -36.93
CA GLY A 564 -13.89 5.74 -37.39
C GLY A 564 -13.40 4.75 -38.43
N THR A 565 -12.96 3.58 -37.98
CA THR A 565 -13.00 2.35 -38.77
C THR A 565 -14.27 1.63 -38.40
N GLU A 566 -15.24 1.73 -39.31
CA GLU A 566 -16.55 1.07 -39.29
C GLU A 566 -16.49 -0.30 -38.58
N THR A 567 -17.12 -0.36 -37.41
CA THR A 567 -17.47 -1.61 -36.74
C THR A 567 -18.43 -2.37 -37.65
N ARG A 568 -17.86 -3.27 -38.45
CA ARG A 568 -18.57 -4.27 -39.23
C ARG A 568 -19.43 -5.08 -38.26
N SER A 569 -20.74 -4.83 -38.29
CA SER A 569 -21.73 -5.53 -37.50
C SER A 569 -21.54 -7.04 -37.60
N THR A 570 -21.16 -7.70 -36.51
CA THR A 570 -21.32 -9.14 -36.35
C THR A 570 -22.81 -9.44 -36.14
N GLN A 571 -23.59 -9.31 -37.21
CA GLN A 571 -24.88 -10.00 -37.28
C GLN A 571 -24.59 -11.49 -37.31
N ARG A 572 -24.90 -12.12 -36.18
CA ARG A 572 -24.89 -13.55 -35.94
C ARG A 572 -25.93 -14.19 -36.87
N GLU A 573 -25.51 -14.75 -38.00
CA GLU A 573 -26.37 -15.56 -38.87
C GLU A 573 -26.86 -16.79 -38.10
N THR A 574 -28.12 -16.74 -37.68
CA THR A 574 -28.91 -17.89 -37.27
C THR A 574 -29.12 -18.78 -38.49
N ARG A 575 -28.28 -19.81 -38.64
CA ARG A 575 -28.48 -20.84 -39.65
C ARG A 575 -29.52 -21.84 -39.16
N THR A 576 -30.79 -21.54 -39.45
CA THR A 576 -31.90 -22.47 -39.32
C THR A 576 -31.67 -23.67 -40.25
N ARG A 577 -31.49 -24.87 -39.68
CA ARG A 577 -31.69 -26.12 -40.43
C ARG A 577 -33.15 -26.50 -40.31
N GLN A 578 -33.82 -26.61 -41.45
CA GLN A 578 -35.12 -27.24 -41.64
C GLN A 578 -34.92 -28.52 -42.49
N PRO A 579 -35.88 -29.46 -42.45
CA PRO A 579 -35.78 -30.76 -41.80
C PRO A 579 -34.92 -31.82 -42.53
#